data_AF-C5BKJ2-F1
#
_entry.id   AF-C5BKJ2-F1
#
_cell.length_a   1.000
_cell.length_b   1.000
_cell.length_c   1.000
_cell.angle_alpha   90.00
_cell.angle_beta   90.00
_cell.angle_gamma   90.00
#
_symmetry.space_group_name_H-M   'P 1'
#
loop_
_entity.id
_entity.type
_entity.pdbx_description
1 polymer ?
#
loop_
_entity_poly.entity_id
_entity_poly.type
_entity_poly.pdbx_seq_one_letter_code
_entity_poly.pdbx_strand_id
1 'polypeptide(L)'
;MLSTYFARQVTTLILFSTLFLTYQVAAADKPATHAQAAQNTPSAENLVIGQLLLSNDPGEVAFAGELMEFAEQIDQRISDVAAAVLYQHYEHTLPQWFNMTYALARGIGSTHNARYLPFLQNVLQNSELRHLKNLSKHAIARIKGDTRVLGTTLSPESIDLADIHHWLKAQRQTAPGAALESVAVGDDLEAVFAKLGSPATLGLYDHFLTKTDLAKQRYKELFLNYPYLGEVRLSRANPESPLRVHKVVEAFHIPEGQRITTQSGTDYETVVAYFAAQMASGVYLTQRDAYKQLQWSGLTDARIYDPLQQEIEKRLPAMNDKQDVDEVAWLIKFLAISGNYRYLTFMQTIANDTRNDKILQHTRIGIANLHVYVTWNKVLNRNLQLAPAGQLQALRVYNMLSGPYLPLQANGAKKLVQENIVNPQITELAFSLLNQYGMTADNRDQVNLTIWLARYLVAHGGEEGIALVKQLKESSVSKKVRKSV
;
A
#
# COMPACT_ATOMS: atom_id res chain seq x y z
N MET A 1 69.39 7.92 18.02
CA MET A 1 68.33 7.02 18.53
C MET A 1 66.98 7.50 18.01
N LEU A 2 66.70 7.24 16.73
CA LEU A 2 65.45 7.55 16.04
C LEU A 2 65.24 6.42 15.05
N SER A 3 64.48 5.40 15.43
CA SER A 3 64.11 4.30 14.56
C SER A 3 62.91 3.56 15.16
N THR A 4 62.07 3.05 14.25
CA THR A 4 60.95 2.12 14.44
C THR A 4 59.72 2.61 15.20
N TYR A 5 58.81 3.34 14.54
CA TYR A 5 57.35 3.26 14.81
C TYR A 5 56.51 3.84 13.65
N PHE A 6 56.72 3.38 12.40
CA PHE A 6 55.86 3.78 11.27
C PHE A 6 55.75 2.69 10.19
N ALA A 7 55.56 1.44 10.60
CA ALA A 7 55.32 0.33 9.68
C ALA A 7 54.27 -0.62 10.25
N ARG A 8 53.01 -0.17 10.33
CA ARG A 8 51.84 -1.05 10.56
C ARG A 8 50.47 -0.39 10.28
N GLN A 9 50.36 0.43 9.22
CA GLN A 9 49.05 0.98 8.80
C GLN A 9 48.84 1.10 7.27
N VAL A 10 49.50 0.28 6.44
CA VAL A 10 49.25 0.30 4.97
C VAL A 10 48.94 -1.09 4.39
N THR A 11 48.53 -2.05 5.22
CA THR A 11 48.22 -3.43 4.76
C THR A 11 46.76 -3.84 4.95
N THR A 12 45.84 -2.87 4.96
CA THR A 12 44.38 -3.13 4.94
C THR A 12 43.66 -2.16 4.00
N LEU A 13 44.32 -1.75 2.91
CA LEU A 13 43.73 -0.90 1.89
C LEU A 13 44.22 -1.23 0.47
N ILE A 14 44.57 -2.49 0.20
CA ILE A 14 44.78 -3.02 -1.16
C ILE A 14 44.33 -4.49 -1.17
N LEU A 15 43.02 -4.71 -1.02
CA LEU A 15 42.38 -6.03 -1.25
C LEU A 15 40.88 -5.91 -1.58
N PHE A 16 40.44 -4.74 -2.07
CA PHE A 16 39.07 -4.49 -2.51
C PHE A 16 39.00 -3.82 -3.90
N SER A 17 40.01 -4.05 -4.75
CA SER A 17 40.18 -3.33 -6.02
C SER A 17 40.48 -4.22 -7.23
N THR A 18 40.25 -5.53 -7.14
CA THR A 18 40.50 -6.49 -8.24
C THR A 18 39.45 -7.60 -8.28
N LEU A 19 38.17 -7.21 -8.32
CA LEU A 19 37.07 -8.12 -8.66
C LEU A 19 35.97 -7.41 -9.48
N PHE A 20 36.40 -6.53 -10.39
CA PHE A 20 35.57 -5.89 -11.41
C PHE A 20 36.39 -5.80 -12.70
N LEU A 21 36.30 -6.85 -13.53
CA LEU A 21 36.61 -6.95 -14.99
C LEU A 21 36.82 -8.45 -15.25
N THR A 22 35.85 -9.24 -15.70
CA THR A 22 35.40 -9.25 -17.09
C THR A 22 34.18 -10.18 -17.17
N TYR A 23 32.97 -9.62 -17.16
CA TYR A 23 31.81 -10.30 -17.76
C TYR A 23 31.57 -9.62 -19.10
N GLN A 24 32.19 -10.14 -20.16
CA GLN A 24 31.70 -9.89 -21.50
C GLN A 24 30.34 -10.59 -21.60
N VAL A 25 29.28 -9.80 -21.50
CA VAL A 25 27.96 -10.20 -21.97
C VAL A 25 28.07 -10.32 -23.49
N ALA A 26 28.25 -11.54 -23.97
CA ALA A 26 27.93 -11.86 -25.34
C ALA A 26 26.41 -11.71 -25.48
N ALA A 27 25.98 -10.55 -25.99
CA ALA A 27 24.62 -10.35 -26.47
C ALA A 27 24.47 -11.22 -27.73
N ALA A 28 24.09 -12.47 -27.53
CA ALA A 28 23.59 -13.31 -28.59
C ALA A 28 22.18 -12.81 -28.93
N ASP A 29 22.05 -12.15 -30.07
CA ASP A 29 20.77 -11.91 -30.74
C ASP A 29 20.12 -13.28 -31.01
N LYS A 30 19.31 -13.75 -30.05
CA LYS A 30 18.40 -14.88 -30.28
C LYS A 30 17.23 -14.35 -31.11
N PRO A 31 17.00 -14.84 -32.33
CA PRO A 31 15.77 -14.55 -33.05
C PRO A 31 14.60 -15.11 -32.24
N ALA A 32 13.78 -14.21 -31.69
CA ALA A 32 12.57 -14.53 -30.96
C ALA A 32 11.60 -15.28 -31.89
N THR A 33 11.64 -16.61 -31.84
CA THR A 33 10.75 -17.47 -32.60
C THR A 33 9.52 -17.72 -31.74
N HIS A 34 8.59 -16.76 -31.72
CA HIS A 34 7.33 -16.90 -30.98
C HIS A 34 6.29 -17.60 -31.86
N ALA A 35 6.17 -18.91 -31.67
CA ALA A 35 5.01 -19.66 -32.11
C ALA A 35 3.78 -19.19 -31.30
N GLN A 36 2.77 -18.66 -31.99
CA GLN A 36 1.45 -18.42 -31.44
C GLN A 36 0.73 -19.76 -31.20
N ALA A 37 -0.07 -19.80 -30.12
CA ALA A 37 -1.05 -20.82 -29.74
C ALA A 37 -0.58 -21.96 -28.81
N ALA A 38 -0.49 -21.64 -27.52
CA ALA A 38 -1.08 -22.45 -26.45
C ALA A 38 -1.70 -21.46 -25.44
N GLN A 39 -2.71 -21.88 -24.67
CA GLN A 39 -3.37 -21.06 -23.66
C GLN A 39 -2.35 -20.64 -22.59
N ASN A 40 -1.68 -19.51 -22.80
CA ASN A 40 -0.61 -19.05 -21.91
C ASN A 40 -1.24 -18.54 -20.62
N THR A 41 -1.14 -19.33 -19.56
CA THR A 41 -1.36 -18.85 -18.20
C THR A 41 -0.49 -17.59 -18.00
N PRO A 42 -1.05 -16.45 -17.57
CA PRO A 42 -0.26 -15.26 -17.32
C PRO A 42 0.82 -15.54 -16.28
N SER A 43 1.99 -14.93 -16.46
CA SER A 43 3.07 -14.97 -15.47
C SER A 43 2.62 -14.35 -14.14
N ALA A 44 3.32 -14.64 -13.04
CA ALA A 44 3.04 -14.04 -11.74
C ALA A 44 3.12 -12.50 -11.81
N GLU A 45 4.09 -11.98 -12.56
CA GLU A 45 4.22 -10.55 -12.82
C GLU A 45 2.98 -9.96 -13.52
N ASN A 46 2.48 -10.61 -14.58
CA ASN A 46 1.26 -10.16 -15.27
C ASN A 46 0.03 -10.19 -14.36
N LEU A 47 -0.11 -11.20 -13.50
CA LEU A 47 -1.20 -11.29 -12.52
C LEU A 47 -1.13 -10.15 -11.50
N VAL A 48 0.07 -9.82 -11.00
CA VAL A 48 0.28 -8.70 -10.07
C VAL A 48 -0.04 -7.37 -10.75
N ILE A 49 0.50 -7.12 -11.95
CA ILE A 49 0.24 -5.89 -12.71
C ILE A 49 -1.26 -5.72 -12.94
N GLY A 50 -1.95 -6.76 -13.40
CA GLY A 50 -3.39 -6.72 -13.63
C GLY A 50 -4.19 -6.36 -12.38
N GLN A 51 -3.85 -6.95 -11.23
CA GLN A 51 -4.53 -6.64 -9.97
C GLN A 51 -4.25 -5.20 -9.50
N LEU A 52 -3.02 -4.70 -9.66
CA LEU A 52 -2.68 -3.32 -9.31
C LEU A 52 -3.35 -2.30 -10.22
N LEU A 53 -3.50 -2.58 -11.51
CA LEU A 53 -4.20 -1.70 -12.47
C LEU A 53 -5.68 -1.52 -12.12
N LEU A 54 -6.31 -2.53 -11.51
CA LEU A 54 -7.70 -2.47 -11.04
C LEU A 54 -7.84 -1.83 -9.65
N SER A 55 -6.75 -1.35 -9.05
CA SER A 55 -6.79 -0.65 -7.77
C SER A 55 -7.40 0.74 -7.91
N ASN A 56 -8.14 1.17 -6.89
CA ASN A 56 -8.59 2.56 -6.77
C ASN A 56 -7.48 3.50 -6.28
N ASP A 57 -6.28 2.99 -5.93
CA ASP A 57 -5.14 3.80 -5.51
C ASP A 57 -4.24 4.17 -6.70
N PRO A 58 -4.15 5.47 -7.10
CA PRO A 58 -3.25 5.92 -8.16
C PRO A 58 -1.79 5.53 -7.93
N GLY A 59 -1.35 5.37 -6.67
CA GLY A 59 0.02 4.94 -6.37
C GLY A 59 0.28 3.48 -6.80
N GLU A 60 -0.73 2.62 -6.67
CA GLU A 60 -0.69 1.21 -7.09
C GLU A 60 -0.76 1.09 -8.60
N VAL A 61 -1.68 1.80 -9.23
CA VAL A 61 -1.81 1.83 -10.69
C VAL A 61 -0.53 2.44 -11.33
N ALA A 62 0.06 3.47 -10.73
CA ALA A 62 1.34 4.01 -11.18
C ALA A 62 2.47 2.98 -11.11
N PHE A 63 2.55 2.23 -10.00
CA PHE A 63 3.55 1.16 -9.88
C PHE A 63 3.31 0.02 -10.88
N ALA A 64 2.06 -0.30 -11.20
CA ALA A 64 1.74 -1.27 -12.25
C ALA A 64 2.31 -0.83 -13.61
N GLY A 65 2.13 0.45 -13.97
CA GLY A 65 2.73 1.03 -15.17
C GLY A 65 4.27 1.02 -15.15
N GLU A 66 4.88 1.25 -13.98
CA GLU A 66 6.33 1.10 -13.79
C GLU A 66 6.77 -0.36 -13.99
N LEU A 67 6.06 -1.35 -13.46
CA LEU A 67 6.36 -2.77 -13.67
C LEU A 67 6.22 -3.15 -15.15
N MET A 68 5.16 -2.69 -15.82
CA MET A 68 4.95 -2.93 -17.26
C MET A 68 6.13 -2.47 -18.11
N GLU A 69 6.73 -1.31 -17.78
CA GLU A 69 7.83 -0.76 -18.56
C GLU A 69 9.08 -1.65 -18.59
N PHE A 70 9.31 -2.42 -17.53
CA PHE A 70 10.50 -3.23 -17.37
C PHE A 70 10.24 -4.73 -17.47
N ALA A 71 8.98 -5.14 -17.70
CA ALA A 71 8.62 -6.53 -17.87
C ALA A 71 9.11 -7.06 -19.22
N GLU A 72 9.64 -8.29 -19.22
CA GLU A 72 10.12 -8.93 -20.45
C GLU A 72 8.96 -9.22 -21.42
N GLN A 73 7.80 -9.62 -20.89
CA GLN A 73 6.60 -9.90 -21.66
C GLN A 73 5.34 -9.49 -20.89
N ILE A 74 4.54 -8.63 -21.51
CA ILE A 74 3.23 -8.24 -20.98
C ILE A 74 2.11 -8.91 -21.79
N ASP A 75 1.17 -9.52 -21.08
CA ASP A 75 -0.06 -10.05 -21.68
C ASP A 75 -0.88 -8.91 -22.29
N GLN A 76 -1.39 -9.13 -23.51
CA GLN A 76 -2.14 -8.12 -24.24
C GLN A 76 -3.37 -7.62 -23.48
N ARG A 77 -4.08 -8.48 -22.74
CA ARG A 77 -5.24 -8.09 -21.93
C ARG A 77 -4.83 -7.14 -20.81
N ILE A 78 -3.68 -7.36 -20.20
CA ILE A 78 -3.14 -6.47 -19.15
C ILE A 78 -2.81 -5.09 -19.72
N SER A 79 -2.21 -5.04 -20.91
CA SER A 79 -1.97 -3.79 -21.63
C SER A 79 -3.26 -3.06 -22.03
N ASP A 80 -4.31 -3.80 -22.41
CA ASP A 80 -5.63 -3.23 -22.71
C ASP A 80 -6.28 -2.62 -21.46
N VAL A 81 -6.13 -3.25 -20.30
CA VAL A 81 -6.57 -2.67 -19.00
C VAL A 81 -5.83 -1.38 -18.72
N ALA A 82 -4.50 -1.35 -18.88
CA ALA A 82 -3.72 -0.13 -18.66
C ALA A 82 -4.19 1.03 -19.55
N ALA A 83 -4.53 0.72 -20.81
CA ALA A 83 -5.10 1.72 -21.73
C ALA A 83 -6.50 2.18 -21.30
N ALA A 84 -7.37 1.27 -20.86
CA ALA A 84 -8.71 1.60 -20.35
C ALA A 84 -8.64 2.49 -19.10
N VAL A 85 -7.74 2.17 -18.16
CA VAL A 85 -7.52 2.98 -16.95
C VAL A 85 -6.93 4.34 -17.30
N LEU A 86 -5.97 4.41 -18.22
CA LEU A 86 -5.46 5.71 -18.71
C LEU A 86 -6.58 6.53 -19.36
N TYR A 87 -7.44 5.90 -20.17
CA TYR A 87 -8.58 6.55 -20.82
C TYR A 87 -9.54 7.18 -19.81
N GLN A 88 -9.84 6.50 -18.70
CA GLN A 88 -10.74 7.01 -17.66
C GLN A 88 -10.21 8.26 -16.93
N HIS A 89 -8.90 8.52 -17.00
CA HIS A 89 -8.26 9.53 -16.16
C HIS A 89 -7.47 10.61 -16.91
N TYR A 90 -7.22 10.49 -18.21
CA TYR A 90 -6.30 11.42 -18.91
C TYR A 90 -6.90 12.81 -19.18
N GLU A 91 -8.22 12.92 -19.37
CA GLU A 91 -8.86 14.20 -19.73
C GLU A 91 -8.94 15.15 -18.53
N HIS A 92 -9.23 14.61 -17.35
CA HIS A 92 -9.41 15.36 -16.11
C HIS A 92 -8.45 14.87 -15.04
N THR A 93 -7.19 14.62 -15.42
CA THR A 93 -6.19 14.11 -14.47
C THR A 93 -5.98 15.14 -13.37
N LEU A 94 -6.37 14.80 -12.14
CA LEU A 94 -6.07 15.62 -10.97
C LEU A 94 -4.58 15.45 -10.60
N PRO A 95 -3.94 16.39 -9.89
CA PRO A 95 -2.50 16.35 -9.60
C PRO A 95 -2.00 15.01 -9.01
N GLN A 96 -2.80 14.37 -8.16
CA GLN A 96 -2.47 13.07 -7.56
C GLN A 96 -2.43 11.90 -8.54
N TRP A 97 -3.08 12.04 -9.71
CA TRP A 97 -3.10 11.02 -10.77
C TRP A 97 -2.00 11.23 -11.81
N PHE A 98 -1.21 12.31 -11.74
CA PHE A 98 -0.15 12.61 -12.72
C PHE A 98 0.89 11.50 -12.84
N ASN A 99 1.36 10.97 -11.71
CA ASN A 99 2.34 9.88 -11.70
C ASN A 99 1.75 8.59 -12.28
N MET A 100 0.45 8.37 -12.09
CA MET A 100 -0.24 7.22 -12.67
C MET A 100 -0.33 7.34 -14.18
N THR A 101 -0.90 8.42 -14.72
CA THR A 101 -1.07 8.57 -16.16
C THR A 101 0.29 8.56 -16.88
N TYR A 102 1.31 9.12 -16.23
CA TYR A 102 2.72 9.03 -16.64
C TYR A 102 3.18 7.58 -16.81
N ALA A 103 3.04 6.78 -15.74
CA ALA A 103 3.56 5.43 -15.72
C ALA A 103 2.80 4.52 -16.68
N LEU A 104 1.48 4.68 -16.80
CA LEU A 104 0.66 3.92 -17.74
C LEU A 104 1.06 4.21 -19.20
N ALA A 105 1.24 5.49 -19.58
CA ALA A 105 1.65 5.82 -20.93
C ALA A 105 3.04 5.23 -21.28
N ARG A 106 3.99 5.23 -20.33
CA ARG A 106 5.30 4.59 -20.50
C ARG A 106 5.19 3.07 -20.61
N GLY A 107 4.43 2.44 -19.72
CA GLY A 107 4.16 1.01 -19.72
C GLY A 107 3.53 0.55 -21.03
N ILE A 108 2.45 1.21 -21.49
CA ILE A 108 1.81 0.91 -22.78
C ILE A 108 2.82 1.08 -23.93
N GLY A 109 3.61 2.15 -23.93
CA GLY A 109 4.64 2.39 -24.94
C GLY A 109 5.74 1.33 -25.01
N SER A 110 6.06 0.68 -23.88
CA SER A 110 7.05 -0.41 -23.81
C SER A 110 6.55 -1.75 -24.36
N THR A 111 5.23 -1.90 -24.56
CA THR A 111 4.65 -3.12 -25.15
C THR A 111 4.95 -3.25 -26.64
N HIS A 112 5.39 -2.17 -27.29
CA HIS A 112 5.65 -2.10 -28.73
C HIS A 112 4.46 -2.53 -29.61
N ASN A 113 3.23 -2.53 -29.08
CA ASN A 113 2.06 -2.99 -29.81
C ASN A 113 1.36 -1.82 -30.54
N ALA A 114 1.33 -1.89 -31.88
CA ALA A 114 0.81 -0.81 -32.72
C ALA A 114 -0.68 -0.50 -32.49
N ARG A 115 -1.44 -1.44 -31.90
CA ARG A 115 -2.87 -1.25 -31.64
C ARG A 115 -3.20 -0.08 -30.71
N TYR A 116 -2.24 0.33 -29.87
CA TYR A 116 -2.39 1.44 -28.94
C TYR A 116 -2.09 2.81 -29.58
N LEU A 117 -1.57 2.85 -30.82
CA LEU A 117 -1.19 4.11 -31.46
C LEU A 117 -2.34 5.10 -31.62
N PRO A 118 -3.55 4.71 -32.10
CA PRO A 118 -4.64 5.66 -32.25
C PRO A 118 -5.08 6.25 -30.91
N PHE A 119 -5.15 5.43 -29.87
CA PHE A 119 -5.45 5.88 -28.51
C PHE A 119 -4.39 6.85 -27.98
N LEU A 120 -3.10 6.52 -28.05
CA LEU A 120 -2.04 7.41 -27.56
C LEU A 120 -1.97 8.72 -28.38
N GLN A 121 -2.33 8.70 -29.66
CA GLN A 121 -2.48 9.90 -30.47
C GLN A 121 -3.66 10.76 -30.00
N ASN A 122 -4.77 10.13 -29.63
CA ASN A 122 -5.91 10.81 -29.02
C ASN A 122 -5.50 11.50 -27.70
N VAL A 123 -4.78 10.79 -26.81
CA VAL A 123 -4.25 11.39 -25.57
C VAL A 123 -3.31 12.55 -25.86
N LEU A 124 -2.39 12.41 -26.83
CA LEU A 124 -1.48 13.48 -27.25
C LEU A 124 -2.23 14.73 -27.74
N GLN A 125 -3.33 14.55 -28.48
CA GLN A 125 -4.10 15.66 -29.03
C GLN A 125 -4.94 16.35 -27.95
N ASN A 126 -5.66 15.55 -27.14
CA ASN A 126 -6.75 16.03 -26.29
C ASN A 126 -6.39 16.24 -24.81
N SER A 127 -5.29 15.68 -24.31
CA SER A 127 -4.86 15.93 -22.91
C SER A 127 -4.60 17.41 -22.64
N GLU A 128 -5.15 17.99 -21.58
CA GLU A 128 -4.81 19.37 -21.19
C GLU A 128 -3.39 19.47 -20.60
N LEU A 129 -2.84 18.36 -20.12
CA LEU A 129 -1.53 18.31 -19.50
C LEU A 129 -0.39 18.23 -20.53
N ARG A 130 0.40 19.30 -20.64
CA ARG A 130 1.60 19.36 -21.50
C ARG A 130 2.57 18.19 -21.24
N HIS A 131 2.72 17.78 -19.98
CA HIS A 131 3.62 16.68 -19.63
C HIS A 131 3.13 15.34 -20.21
N LEU A 132 1.83 15.04 -20.10
CA LEU A 132 1.23 13.83 -20.65
C LEU A 132 1.28 13.80 -22.19
N LYS A 133 1.14 14.96 -22.86
CA LYS A 133 1.40 15.08 -24.30
C LYS A 133 2.81 14.64 -24.67
N ASN A 134 3.82 15.17 -23.99
CA ASN A 134 5.22 14.81 -24.27
C ASN A 134 5.48 13.32 -24.09
N LEU A 135 4.89 12.70 -23.08
CA LEU A 135 5.06 11.27 -22.81
C LEU A 135 4.35 10.40 -23.84
N SER A 136 3.12 10.78 -24.22
CA SER A 136 2.38 10.10 -25.29
C SER A 136 3.18 10.12 -26.59
N LYS A 137 3.84 11.25 -26.89
CA LYS A 137 4.78 11.36 -28.02
C LYS A 137 5.95 10.37 -27.90
N HIS A 138 6.54 10.21 -26.72
CA HIS A 138 7.61 9.23 -26.49
C HIS A 138 7.12 7.78 -26.60
N ALA A 139 5.95 7.46 -26.02
CA ALA A 139 5.33 6.14 -26.13
C ALA A 139 5.02 5.78 -27.58
N ILE A 140 4.45 6.72 -28.36
CA ILE A 140 4.23 6.58 -29.81
C ILE A 140 5.55 6.32 -30.55
N ALA A 141 6.62 7.04 -30.21
CA ALA A 141 7.92 6.86 -30.84
C ALA A 141 8.52 5.47 -30.56
N ARG A 142 8.38 4.96 -29.33
CA ARG A 142 8.80 3.59 -28.95
C ARG A 142 8.04 2.54 -29.75
N ILE A 143 6.73 2.68 -29.90
CA ILE A 143 5.91 1.74 -30.66
C ILE A 143 6.25 1.81 -32.16
N LYS A 144 6.38 3.00 -32.76
CA LYS A 144 6.71 3.14 -34.19
C LYS A 144 8.09 2.62 -34.57
N GLY A 145 9.03 2.59 -33.62
CA GLY A 145 10.35 2.01 -33.83
C GLY A 145 10.32 0.48 -34.01
N ASP A 146 9.21 -0.17 -33.68
CA ASP A 146 9.07 -1.62 -33.76
C ASP A 146 7.83 -2.01 -34.59
N THR A 147 8.03 -2.67 -35.72
CA THR A 147 6.98 -3.01 -36.69
C THR A 147 6.33 -4.38 -36.43
N ARG A 148 6.65 -5.03 -35.31
CA ARG A 148 6.41 -6.47 -35.11
C ARG A 148 4.96 -6.88 -34.82
N VAL A 149 4.05 -5.98 -34.44
CA VAL A 149 2.67 -6.37 -34.09
C VAL A 149 1.63 -5.40 -34.64
N LEU A 150 1.02 -5.76 -35.78
CA LEU A 150 -0.21 -5.16 -36.29
C LEU A 150 -1.41 -5.88 -35.65
N GLY A 151 -1.93 -5.31 -34.57
CA GLY A 151 -3.18 -5.76 -33.95
C GLY A 151 -4.37 -4.91 -34.41
N THR A 152 -5.60 -5.40 -34.20
CA THR A 152 -6.81 -4.59 -34.32
C THR A 152 -6.72 -3.41 -33.35
N THR A 153 -6.97 -2.20 -33.86
CA THR A 153 -7.04 -0.96 -33.06
C THR A 153 -7.84 -1.18 -31.77
N LEU A 154 -7.29 -0.74 -30.64
CA LEU A 154 -7.99 -0.78 -29.37
C LEU A 154 -8.99 0.40 -29.28
N SER A 155 -10.20 0.11 -28.81
CA SER A 155 -11.16 1.08 -28.25
C SER A 155 -11.19 0.93 -26.72
N PRO A 156 -10.38 1.69 -25.96
CA PRO A 156 -10.26 1.53 -24.51
C PRO A 156 -11.59 1.67 -23.76
N GLU A 157 -12.50 2.49 -24.27
CA GLU A 157 -13.85 2.72 -23.75
C GLU A 157 -14.75 1.48 -23.79
N SER A 158 -14.41 0.49 -24.62
CA SER A 158 -15.16 -0.77 -24.74
C SER A 158 -14.69 -1.86 -23.78
N ILE A 159 -13.59 -1.63 -23.05
CA ILE A 159 -13.02 -2.61 -22.13
C ILE A 159 -13.83 -2.62 -20.83
N ASP A 160 -14.48 -3.75 -20.57
CA ASP A 160 -15.17 -3.98 -19.31
C ASP A 160 -14.16 -4.41 -18.22
N LEU A 161 -13.84 -3.50 -17.31
CA LEU A 161 -12.94 -3.76 -16.19
C LEU A 161 -13.48 -4.84 -15.23
N ALA A 162 -14.79 -5.05 -15.16
CA ALA A 162 -15.39 -6.10 -14.33
C ALA A 162 -15.13 -7.48 -14.92
N ASP A 163 -15.25 -7.64 -16.24
CA ASP A 163 -14.88 -8.88 -16.94
C ASP A 163 -13.41 -9.22 -16.71
N ILE A 164 -12.51 -8.23 -16.81
CA ILE A 164 -11.09 -8.45 -16.54
C ILE A 164 -10.84 -8.83 -15.08
N HIS A 165 -11.53 -8.21 -14.13
CA HIS A 165 -11.45 -8.61 -12.73
C HIS A 165 -11.85 -10.08 -12.53
N HIS A 166 -12.92 -10.53 -13.20
CA HIS A 166 -13.34 -11.93 -13.18
C HIS A 166 -12.31 -12.85 -13.84
N TRP A 167 -11.74 -12.46 -14.97
CA TRP A 167 -10.68 -13.21 -15.62
C TRP A 167 -9.44 -13.37 -14.73
N LEU A 168 -8.93 -12.29 -14.13
CA LEU A 168 -7.80 -12.34 -13.20
C LEU A 168 -8.09 -13.24 -11.99
N LYS A 169 -9.31 -13.19 -11.47
CA LYS A 169 -9.75 -14.07 -10.38
C LYS A 169 -9.76 -15.54 -10.81
N ALA A 170 -10.14 -15.84 -12.04
CA ALA A 170 -10.13 -17.19 -12.60
C ALA A 170 -8.70 -17.72 -12.85
N GLN A 171 -7.71 -16.84 -13.03
CA GLN A 171 -6.30 -17.22 -13.16
C GLN A 171 -5.59 -17.50 -11.82
N ARG A 172 -6.30 -17.39 -10.69
CA ARG A 172 -5.70 -17.62 -9.37
C ARG A 172 -5.19 -19.06 -9.25
N GLN A 173 -3.89 -19.17 -9.01
CA GLN A 173 -3.22 -20.44 -8.75
C GLN A 173 -3.38 -20.81 -7.28
N THR A 174 -3.66 -22.07 -7.01
CA THR A 174 -3.58 -22.62 -5.65
C THR A 174 -2.31 -23.45 -5.53
N ALA A 175 -1.57 -23.33 -4.43
CA ALA A 175 -0.45 -24.21 -4.11
C ALA A 175 -0.87 -25.15 -2.96
N PRO A 176 -1.21 -26.43 -3.25
CA PRO A 176 -1.48 -27.40 -2.21
C PRO A 176 -0.24 -27.57 -1.32
N GLY A 177 -0.39 -27.38 -0.01
CA GLY A 177 0.74 -27.42 0.93
C GLY A 177 1.54 -26.12 1.02
N ALA A 178 1.00 -24.99 0.57
CA ALA A 178 1.59 -23.67 0.76
C ALA A 178 1.98 -23.45 2.23
N ALA A 179 3.27 -23.25 2.47
CA ALA A 179 3.84 -22.97 3.78
C ALA A 179 4.69 -21.71 3.68
N LEU A 180 4.43 -20.73 4.54
CA LEU A 180 5.13 -19.45 4.49
C LEU A 180 6.64 -19.63 4.72
N GLU A 181 7.05 -20.62 5.53
CA GLU A 181 8.46 -20.94 5.78
C GLU A 181 9.23 -21.41 4.54
N SER A 182 8.53 -21.81 3.47
CA SER A 182 9.17 -22.18 2.20
C SER A 182 9.70 -20.97 1.42
N VAL A 183 9.23 -19.76 1.73
CA VAL A 183 9.65 -18.52 1.07
C VAL A 183 10.88 -17.96 1.77
N ALA A 184 11.93 -17.71 0.99
CA ALA A 184 13.21 -17.18 1.46
C ALA A 184 13.40 -15.73 1.04
N VAL A 185 14.17 -14.97 1.84
CA VAL A 185 14.68 -13.66 1.42
C VAL A 185 15.53 -13.83 0.15
N GLY A 186 15.22 -13.05 -0.89
CA GLY A 186 15.85 -13.13 -2.21
C GLY A 186 15.04 -13.90 -3.27
N ASP A 187 13.99 -14.63 -2.88
CA ASP A 187 13.05 -15.21 -3.85
C ASP A 187 12.46 -14.10 -4.74
N ASP A 188 12.29 -14.36 -6.03
CA ASP A 188 11.53 -13.46 -6.90
C ASP A 188 10.03 -13.78 -6.89
N LEU A 189 9.26 -12.97 -7.61
CA LEU A 189 7.82 -13.07 -7.66
C LEU A 189 7.32 -14.43 -8.18
N GLU A 190 7.98 -14.98 -9.21
CA GLU A 190 7.65 -16.30 -9.76
C GLU A 190 7.91 -17.41 -8.74
N ALA A 191 9.06 -17.37 -8.05
CA ALA A 191 9.36 -18.33 -6.98
C ALA A 191 8.33 -18.27 -5.85
N VAL A 192 7.85 -17.08 -5.47
CA VAL A 192 6.79 -16.93 -4.45
C VAL A 192 5.48 -17.54 -4.93
N PHE A 193 5.06 -17.27 -6.17
CA PHE A 193 3.81 -17.83 -6.72
C PHE A 193 3.88 -19.35 -6.88
N ALA A 194 5.03 -19.89 -7.26
CA ALA A 194 5.24 -21.34 -7.32
C ALA A 194 5.08 -22.02 -5.94
N LYS A 195 5.51 -21.33 -4.86
CA LYS A 195 5.47 -21.86 -3.49
C LYS A 195 4.12 -21.67 -2.80
N LEU A 196 3.48 -20.52 -3.01
CA LEU A 196 2.29 -20.10 -2.26
C LEU A 196 1.02 -19.97 -3.10
N GLY A 197 1.14 -20.06 -4.43
CA GLY A 197 0.05 -19.75 -5.35
C GLY A 197 -0.21 -18.25 -5.45
N SER A 198 -1.40 -17.89 -5.91
CA SER A 198 -1.82 -16.49 -6.00
C SER A 198 -2.25 -15.95 -4.63
N PRO A 199 -1.84 -14.71 -4.26
CA PRO A 199 -2.29 -14.09 -3.03
C PRO A 199 -3.79 -13.79 -3.07
N ALA A 200 -4.42 -13.71 -1.90
CA ALA A 200 -5.83 -13.31 -1.82
C ALA A 200 -6.01 -11.82 -2.10
N THR A 201 -5.06 -11.02 -1.60
CA THR A 201 -4.98 -9.57 -1.77
C THR A 201 -3.53 -9.15 -1.92
N LEU A 202 -3.28 -8.08 -2.66
CA LEU A 202 -1.97 -7.45 -2.77
C LEU A 202 -2.10 -5.94 -2.75
N GLY A 203 -0.98 -5.24 -2.64
CA GLY A 203 -0.95 -3.79 -2.74
C GLY A 203 0.44 -3.24 -2.48
N LEU A 204 0.52 -1.94 -2.21
CA LEU A 204 1.79 -1.26 -1.95
C LEU A 204 1.85 -0.57 -0.60
N TYR A 205 3.01 -0.72 0.01
CA TYR A 205 3.48 0.16 1.06
C TYR A 205 4.48 1.17 0.50
N ASP A 206 4.23 2.45 0.76
CA ASP A 206 5.16 3.54 0.43
C ASP A 206 6.01 3.89 1.65
N HIS A 207 7.33 3.80 1.52
CA HIS A 207 8.26 4.06 2.59
C HIS A 207 9.07 5.32 2.31
N PHE A 208 9.28 6.12 3.37
CA PHE A 208 10.20 7.25 3.35
C PHE A 208 11.45 6.87 4.14
N LEU A 209 12.58 6.68 3.46
CA LEU A 209 13.88 6.62 4.13
C LEU A 209 14.41 8.03 4.31
N THR A 210 14.52 8.47 5.55
CA THR A 210 15.42 9.57 5.91
C THR A 210 16.82 8.98 6.02
N LYS A 211 17.56 8.92 4.91
CA LYS A 211 19.02 8.79 5.02
C LYS A 211 19.57 10.13 5.54
N THR A 212 20.57 10.02 6.40
CA THR A 212 21.37 11.13 6.95
C THR A 212 21.66 12.18 5.87
N ASP A 213 21.20 13.42 6.12
CA ASP A 213 21.43 14.71 5.43
C ASP A 213 21.32 14.85 3.90
N LEU A 214 21.21 13.79 3.10
CA LEU A 214 21.15 13.91 1.63
C LEU A 214 20.06 13.02 1.02
N ALA A 215 18.92 13.67 0.75
CA ALA A 215 17.72 13.18 0.06
C ALA A 215 16.87 12.12 0.79
N LYS A 216 15.58 12.44 0.96
CA LYS A 216 14.55 11.44 1.31
C LYS A 216 14.38 10.50 0.13
N GLN A 217 14.86 9.26 0.24
CA GLN A 217 14.61 8.25 -0.77
C GLN A 217 13.27 7.58 -0.47
N ARG A 218 12.35 7.63 -1.43
CA ARG A 218 11.12 6.84 -1.38
C ARG A 218 11.41 5.50 -2.01
N TYR A 219 10.95 4.42 -1.38
CA TYR A 219 10.89 3.12 -2.01
C TYR A 219 9.50 2.52 -1.80
N LYS A 220 9.08 1.73 -2.78
CA LYS A 220 7.80 1.02 -2.76
C LYS A 220 8.06 -0.44 -2.43
N GLU A 221 7.20 -0.99 -1.59
CA GLU A 221 7.20 -2.39 -1.17
C GLU A 221 5.88 -3.01 -1.63
N LEU A 222 5.97 -4.01 -2.50
CA LEU A 222 4.83 -4.84 -2.90
C LEU A 222 4.57 -5.83 -1.78
N PHE A 223 3.36 -5.85 -1.24
CA PHE A 223 2.94 -6.88 -0.31
C PHE A 223 1.97 -7.85 -0.99
N LEU A 224 2.14 -9.13 -0.67
CA LEU A 224 1.27 -10.23 -1.09
C LEU A 224 0.73 -10.89 0.18
N ASN A 225 -0.58 -10.81 0.40
CA ASN A 225 -1.21 -11.35 1.60
C ASN A 225 -1.90 -12.68 1.30
N TYR A 226 -1.54 -13.68 2.10
CA TYR A 226 -2.00 -15.05 2.04
C TYR A 226 -2.77 -15.36 3.34
N PRO A 227 -4.10 -15.45 3.29
CA PRO A 227 -4.96 -15.75 4.43
C PRO A 227 -4.40 -16.89 5.29
N TYR A 228 -4.32 -16.67 6.60
CA TYR A 228 -3.79 -17.61 7.61
C TYR A 228 -2.31 -17.98 7.50
N LEU A 229 -1.63 -17.69 6.39
CA LEU A 229 -0.20 -17.94 6.23
C LEU A 229 0.59 -16.70 6.66
N GLY A 230 0.26 -15.54 6.10
CA GLY A 230 0.90 -14.27 6.42
C GLY A 230 1.05 -13.38 5.20
N GLU A 231 2.11 -12.58 5.18
CA GLU A 231 2.39 -11.59 4.15
C GLU A 231 3.83 -11.71 3.66
N VAL A 232 4.02 -11.72 2.35
CA VAL A 232 5.33 -11.67 1.69
C VAL A 232 5.54 -10.27 1.14
N ARG A 233 6.69 -9.66 1.43
CA ARG A 233 7.04 -8.29 1.00
C ARG A 233 8.21 -8.31 0.04
N LEU A 234 8.00 -7.72 -1.12
CA LEU A 234 8.95 -7.64 -2.20
C LEU A 234 9.33 -6.19 -2.46
N SER A 235 10.59 -5.96 -2.79
CA SER A 235 11.09 -4.65 -3.21
C SER A 235 12.06 -4.82 -4.38
N ARG A 236 12.35 -3.70 -5.07
CA ARG A 236 13.34 -3.64 -6.15
C ARG A 236 14.53 -2.82 -5.68
N ALA A 237 15.74 -3.24 -6.00
CA ALA A 237 16.94 -2.47 -5.70
C ALA A 237 17.01 -1.17 -6.53
N ASN A 238 16.52 -1.23 -7.77
CA ASN A 238 16.36 -0.11 -8.68
C ASN A 238 15.19 -0.41 -9.66
N PRO A 239 14.73 0.58 -10.46
CA PRO A 239 13.61 0.39 -11.38
C PRO A 239 13.79 -0.67 -12.47
N GLU A 240 14.99 -1.22 -12.69
CA GLU A 240 15.24 -2.26 -13.71
C GLU A 240 15.40 -3.65 -13.06
N SER A 241 15.73 -3.73 -11.78
CA SER A 241 15.95 -5.00 -11.06
C SER A 241 14.64 -5.75 -10.83
N PRO A 242 14.58 -7.09 -10.82
CA PRO A 242 13.36 -7.82 -10.50
C PRO A 242 12.89 -7.56 -9.07
N LEU A 243 11.59 -7.78 -8.81
CA LEU A 243 11.04 -7.82 -7.45
C LEU A 243 11.63 -9.00 -6.68
N ARG A 244 12.14 -8.74 -5.48
CA ARG A 244 12.76 -9.74 -4.60
C ARG A 244 12.17 -9.66 -3.20
N VAL A 245 11.88 -10.81 -2.61
CA VAL A 245 11.45 -10.92 -1.21
C VAL A 245 12.55 -10.34 -0.33
N HIS A 246 12.19 -9.40 0.52
CA HIS A 246 13.11 -8.89 1.54
C HIS A 246 12.55 -9.05 2.96
N LYS A 247 11.25 -9.32 3.10
CA LYS A 247 10.63 -9.57 4.39
C LYS A 247 9.44 -10.52 4.25
N VAL A 248 9.29 -11.39 5.24
CA VAL A 248 8.14 -12.27 5.45
C VAL A 248 7.55 -11.91 6.81
N VAL A 249 6.22 -11.77 6.87
CA VAL A 249 5.49 -11.42 8.09
C VAL A 249 4.48 -12.52 8.36
N GLU A 250 4.60 -13.18 9.49
CA GLU A 250 3.68 -14.25 9.89
C GLU A 250 2.25 -13.74 10.06
N ALA A 251 1.27 -14.62 9.83
CA ALA A 251 -0.11 -14.30 10.15
C ALA A 251 -0.33 -14.22 11.66
N PHE A 252 -1.34 -13.43 12.03
CA PHE A 252 -1.97 -13.58 13.34
C PHE A 252 -2.52 -15.00 13.46
N HIS A 253 -2.05 -15.74 14.46
CA HIS A 253 -2.36 -17.15 14.64
C HIS A 253 -3.82 -17.28 15.07
N ILE A 254 -4.59 -17.90 14.18
CA ILE A 254 -5.97 -18.32 14.45
C ILE A 254 -5.94 -19.85 14.55
N PRO A 255 -6.26 -20.41 15.73
CA PRO A 255 -6.33 -21.86 15.92
C PRO A 255 -7.21 -22.50 14.85
N GLU A 256 -6.85 -23.67 14.36
CA GLU A 256 -7.54 -24.30 13.21
C GLU A 256 -9.05 -24.45 13.45
N GLY A 257 -9.46 -24.83 14.66
CA GLY A 257 -10.88 -24.93 15.05
C GLY A 257 -11.64 -23.60 15.14
N GLN A 258 -10.95 -22.46 15.02
CA GLN A 258 -11.54 -21.11 14.99
C GLN A 258 -11.44 -20.46 13.61
N ARG A 259 -10.89 -21.15 12.61
CA ARG A 259 -10.79 -20.63 11.25
C ARG A 259 -12.17 -20.58 10.60
N ILE A 260 -12.52 -19.41 10.12
CA ILE A 260 -13.81 -19.15 9.49
C ILE A 260 -13.74 -19.55 8.01
N THR A 261 -14.58 -20.49 7.59
CA THR A 261 -14.65 -20.95 6.18
C THR A 261 -15.72 -20.23 5.36
N THR A 262 -16.63 -19.49 6.01
CA THR A 262 -17.71 -18.73 5.35
C THR A 262 -17.89 -17.35 6.01
N GLN A 263 -18.07 -16.29 5.21
CA GLN A 263 -18.19 -14.91 5.71
C GLN A 263 -19.46 -14.64 6.55
N SER A 264 -20.48 -15.49 6.46
CA SER A 264 -21.71 -15.35 7.24
C SER A 264 -21.43 -15.58 8.74
N GLY A 265 -21.67 -14.55 9.57
CA GLY A 265 -21.54 -14.63 11.03
C GLY A 265 -20.20 -14.14 11.60
N THR A 266 -19.38 -13.44 10.81
CA THR A 266 -18.16 -12.79 11.33
C THR A 266 -18.49 -11.51 12.11
N ASP A 267 -17.63 -11.17 13.07
CA ASP A 267 -17.66 -9.85 13.73
C ASP A 267 -17.54 -8.74 12.68
N TYR A 268 -16.85 -8.98 11.56
CA TYR A 268 -16.65 -7.99 10.51
C TYR A 268 -17.97 -7.46 9.95
N GLU A 269 -18.83 -8.33 9.43
CA GLU A 269 -20.09 -7.91 8.80
C GLU A 269 -21.04 -7.28 9.82
N THR A 270 -21.07 -7.82 11.05
CA THR A 270 -21.83 -7.24 12.16
C THR A 270 -21.36 -5.82 12.48
N VAL A 271 -20.05 -5.61 12.52
CA VAL A 271 -19.45 -4.30 12.81
C VAL A 271 -19.67 -3.33 11.64
N VAL A 272 -19.62 -3.78 10.38
CA VAL A 272 -19.96 -2.96 9.22
C VAL A 272 -21.42 -2.52 9.29
N ALA A 273 -22.35 -3.45 9.52
CA ALA A 273 -23.78 -3.13 9.66
C ALA A 273 -24.05 -2.15 10.81
N TYR A 274 -23.38 -2.36 11.96
CA TYR A 274 -23.45 -1.44 13.09
C TYR A 274 -23.01 -0.03 12.70
N PHE A 275 -21.83 0.13 12.11
CA PHE A 275 -21.33 1.46 11.73
C PHE A 275 -22.12 2.11 10.61
N ALA A 276 -22.62 1.34 9.64
CA ALA A 276 -23.52 1.83 8.60
C ALA A 276 -24.79 2.42 9.22
N ALA A 277 -25.40 1.74 10.20
CA ALA A 277 -26.57 2.25 10.91
C ALA A 277 -26.26 3.53 11.72
N GLN A 278 -25.10 3.59 12.40
CA GLN A 278 -24.70 4.80 13.13
C GLN A 278 -24.49 5.99 12.17
N MET A 279 -23.87 5.77 11.01
CA MET A 279 -23.61 6.82 10.03
C MET A 279 -24.88 7.30 9.33
N ALA A 280 -25.80 6.40 9.03
CA ALA A 280 -27.10 6.72 8.45
C ALA A 280 -28.09 7.38 9.44
N SER A 281 -27.76 7.46 10.73
CA SER A 281 -28.68 7.99 11.75
C SER A 281 -28.99 9.49 11.60
N GLY A 282 -28.12 10.26 10.94
CA GLY A 282 -28.19 11.72 10.88
C GLY A 282 -27.97 12.44 12.22
N VAL A 283 -27.72 11.71 13.31
CA VAL A 283 -27.48 12.28 14.65
C VAL A 283 -25.99 12.54 14.83
N TYR A 284 -25.60 13.81 14.83
CA TYR A 284 -24.18 14.22 14.85
C TYR A 284 -23.37 13.59 16.00
N LEU A 285 -23.90 13.56 17.23
CA LEU A 285 -23.17 12.98 18.37
C LEU A 285 -22.90 11.48 18.17
N THR A 286 -23.89 10.75 17.67
CA THR A 286 -23.79 9.33 17.32
C THR A 286 -22.75 9.10 16.22
N GLN A 287 -22.80 9.89 15.14
CA GLN A 287 -21.82 9.84 14.05
C GLN A 287 -20.41 10.16 14.54
N ARG A 288 -20.26 11.15 15.43
CA ARG A 288 -18.97 11.55 16.01
C ARG A 288 -18.36 10.46 16.90
N ASP A 289 -19.16 9.76 17.68
CA ASP A 289 -18.68 8.66 18.51
C ASP A 289 -18.35 7.41 17.67
N ALA A 290 -19.14 7.14 16.63
CA ALA A 290 -18.80 6.13 15.63
C ALA A 290 -17.48 6.44 14.91
N TYR A 291 -17.25 7.70 14.52
CA TYR A 291 -16.00 8.15 13.89
C TYR A 291 -14.76 7.83 14.75
N LYS A 292 -14.81 8.08 16.07
CA LYS A 292 -13.68 7.84 16.97
C LYS A 292 -13.21 6.38 16.93
N GLN A 293 -14.13 5.46 16.69
CA GLN A 293 -13.86 4.04 16.55
C GLN A 293 -13.43 3.69 15.12
N LEU A 294 -14.15 4.21 14.11
CA LEU A 294 -13.91 3.91 12.70
C LEU A 294 -12.54 4.31 12.19
N GLN A 295 -11.97 5.42 12.67
CA GLN A 295 -10.64 5.89 12.25
C GLN A 295 -9.52 4.85 12.50
N TRP A 296 -9.77 3.84 13.34
CA TRP A 296 -8.81 2.75 13.62
C TRP A 296 -9.35 1.37 13.22
N SER A 297 -10.46 1.33 12.50
CA SER A 297 -11.16 0.10 12.18
C SER A 297 -10.65 -0.56 10.90
N GLY A 298 -10.05 0.22 9.99
CA GLY A 298 -9.67 -0.21 8.64
C GLY A 298 -10.85 -0.44 7.70
N LEU A 299 -12.09 -0.16 8.12
CA LEU A 299 -13.26 -0.38 7.29
C LEU A 299 -13.32 0.66 6.19
N THR A 300 -13.57 0.20 4.96
CA THR A 300 -13.65 1.02 3.74
C THR A 300 -14.98 0.81 3.00
N ASP A 301 -15.91 0.08 3.62
CA ASP A 301 -17.17 -0.34 3.02
C ASP A 301 -18.05 0.86 2.66
N ALA A 302 -18.49 0.87 1.40
CA ALA A 302 -19.36 1.87 0.82
C ALA A 302 -20.60 2.17 1.68
N ARG A 303 -21.19 1.14 2.29
CA ARG A 303 -22.40 1.23 3.12
C ARG A 303 -22.22 2.13 4.34
N ILE A 304 -20.98 2.33 4.81
CA ILE A 304 -20.67 3.21 5.94
C ILE A 304 -20.56 4.67 5.48
N TYR A 305 -20.00 4.90 4.30
CA TYR A 305 -19.52 6.22 3.88
C TYR A 305 -20.40 6.91 2.83
N ASP A 306 -21.18 6.17 2.03
CA ASP A 306 -22.15 6.77 1.10
C ASP A 306 -23.23 7.59 1.82
N PRO A 307 -23.80 7.13 2.96
CA PRO A 307 -24.73 7.96 3.72
C PRO A 307 -24.09 9.27 4.22
N LEU A 308 -22.78 9.28 4.51
CA LEU A 308 -22.08 10.50 4.92
C LEU A 308 -21.94 11.48 3.76
N GLN A 309 -21.59 11.01 2.57
CA GLN A 309 -21.54 11.87 1.38
C GLN A 309 -22.92 12.50 1.12
N GLN A 310 -23.98 11.70 1.11
CA GLN A 310 -25.35 12.17 0.88
C GLN A 310 -25.78 13.22 1.92
N GLU A 311 -25.43 13.01 3.19
CA GLU A 311 -25.75 13.97 4.24
C GLU A 311 -24.96 15.28 4.10
N ILE A 312 -23.69 15.22 3.68
CA ILE A 312 -22.90 16.43 3.36
C ILE A 312 -23.53 17.18 2.19
N GLU A 313 -23.85 16.49 1.09
CA GLU A 313 -24.50 17.07 -0.10
C GLU A 313 -25.80 17.80 0.24
N LYS A 314 -26.62 17.19 1.09
CA LYS A 314 -27.89 17.75 1.57
C LYS A 314 -27.68 18.98 2.47
N ARG A 315 -26.76 18.90 3.43
CA ARG A 315 -26.60 19.93 4.46
C ARG A 315 -25.80 21.14 3.96
N LEU A 316 -24.81 20.93 3.10
CA LEU A 316 -23.91 21.98 2.63
C LEU A 316 -24.63 23.23 2.07
N PRO A 317 -25.66 23.12 1.19
CA PRO A 317 -26.38 24.29 0.71
C PRO A 317 -27.36 24.88 1.74
N ALA A 318 -27.73 24.14 2.79
CA ALA A 318 -28.73 24.52 3.78
C ALA A 318 -28.14 25.07 5.10
N MET A 319 -26.81 25.08 5.26
CA MET A 319 -26.16 25.53 6.49
C MET A 319 -26.48 27.01 6.77
N ASN A 320 -27.11 27.28 7.91
CA ASN A 320 -27.54 28.64 8.27
C ASN A 320 -26.89 29.17 9.56
N ASP A 321 -26.27 28.30 10.37
CA ASP A 321 -25.64 28.68 11.64
C ASP A 321 -24.23 28.08 11.82
N LYS A 322 -23.58 28.49 12.92
CA LYS A 322 -22.20 28.07 13.24
C LYS A 322 -22.11 26.59 13.64
N GLN A 323 -23.19 26.03 14.20
CA GLN A 323 -23.24 24.63 14.60
C GLN A 323 -23.31 23.75 13.36
N ASP A 324 -24.19 24.05 12.41
CA ASP A 324 -24.29 23.36 11.12
C ASP A 324 -22.96 23.34 10.37
N VAL A 325 -22.28 24.49 10.32
CA VAL A 325 -20.94 24.58 9.70
C VAL A 325 -19.94 23.69 10.42
N ASP A 326 -19.95 23.62 11.76
CA ASP A 326 -19.05 22.73 12.51
C ASP A 326 -19.34 21.26 12.20
N GLU A 327 -20.61 20.86 12.24
CA GLU A 327 -21.02 19.48 12.01
C GLU A 327 -20.66 19.02 10.60
N VAL A 328 -20.99 19.80 9.57
CA VAL A 328 -20.64 19.49 8.17
C VAL A 328 -19.12 19.44 7.98
N ALA A 329 -18.36 20.35 8.60
CA ALA A 329 -16.91 20.32 8.58
C ALA A 329 -16.33 19.03 9.20
N TRP A 330 -16.98 18.47 10.21
CA TRP A 330 -16.61 17.17 10.78
C TRP A 330 -17.00 16.01 9.89
N LEU A 331 -18.20 16.00 9.30
CA LEU A 331 -18.64 14.96 8.37
C LEU A 331 -17.69 14.83 7.17
N ILE A 332 -17.21 15.94 6.62
CA ILE A 332 -16.20 15.94 5.54
C ILE A 332 -14.89 15.27 5.99
N LYS A 333 -14.45 15.52 7.23
CA LYS A 333 -13.29 14.80 7.80
C LYS A 333 -13.58 13.32 8.03
N PHE A 334 -14.81 12.95 8.34
CA PHE A 334 -15.21 11.56 8.53
C PHE A 334 -15.24 10.82 7.18
N LEU A 335 -15.65 11.49 6.10
CA LEU A 335 -15.60 10.89 4.76
C LEU A 335 -14.16 10.54 4.36
N ALA A 336 -13.19 11.37 4.73
CA ALA A 336 -11.77 11.14 4.45
C ALA A 336 -11.21 9.85 5.09
N ILE A 337 -11.73 9.40 6.24
CA ILE A 337 -11.20 8.19 6.89
C ILE A 337 -11.56 6.90 6.16
N SER A 338 -12.47 6.97 5.17
CA SER A 338 -12.75 5.86 4.26
C SER A 338 -11.51 5.38 3.52
N GLY A 339 -10.52 6.26 3.28
CA GLY A 339 -9.38 5.92 2.43
C GLY A 339 -9.79 5.53 1.02
N ASN A 340 -10.96 5.96 0.54
CA ASN A 340 -11.47 5.60 -0.78
C ASN A 340 -11.45 6.83 -1.71
N TYR A 341 -10.63 6.75 -2.76
CA TYR A 341 -10.44 7.84 -3.71
C TYR A 341 -11.69 8.23 -4.50
N ARG A 342 -12.75 7.41 -4.51
CA ARG A 342 -14.02 7.79 -5.16
C ARG A 342 -14.63 9.07 -4.58
N TYR A 343 -14.34 9.39 -3.31
CA TYR A 343 -14.83 10.59 -2.65
C TYR A 343 -13.97 11.83 -2.92
N LEU A 344 -12.80 11.67 -3.55
CA LEU A 344 -11.86 12.77 -3.71
C LEU A 344 -12.41 13.87 -4.63
N THR A 345 -13.03 13.49 -5.76
CA THR A 345 -13.65 14.45 -6.67
C THR A 345 -14.72 15.27 -5.95
N PHE A 346 -15.59 14.61 -5.19
CA PHE A 346 -16.61 15.28 -4.38
C PHE A 346 -15.99 16.28 -3.39
N MET A 347 -14.97 15.88 -2.64
CA MET A 347 -14.27 16.77 -1.70
C MET A 347 -13.57 17.93 -2.42
N GLN A 348 -13.01 17.73 -3.61
CA GLN A 348 -12.39 18.80 -4.39
C GLN A 348 -13.42 19.80 -4.89
N THR A 349 -14.59 19.35 -5.34
CA THR A 349 -15.71 20.24 -5.69
C THR A 349 -16.07 21.13 -4.49
N ILE A 350 -16.21 20.56 -3.29
CA ILE A 350 -16.45 21.36 -2.07
C ILE A 350 -15.34 22.39 -1.85
N ALA A 351 -14.07 21.98 -1.97
CA ALA A 351 -12.94 22.88 -1.74
C ALA A 351 -12.84 24.02 -2.77
N ASN A 352 -13.34 23.81 -3.99
CA ASN A 352 -13.33 24.81 -5.06
C ASN A 352 -14.52 25.76 -4.95
N ASP A 353 -15.68 25.26 -4.54
CA ASP A 353 -16.95 26.01 -4.62
C ASP A 353 -17.33 26.70 -3.30
N THR A 354 -16.85 26.21 -2.16
CA THR A 354 -17.23 26.75 -0.85
C THR A 354 -16.65 28.14 -0.61
N ARG A 355 -17.46 29.04 -0.06
CA ARG A 355 -17.04 30.37 0.43
C ARG A 355 -16.80 30.39 1.95
N ASN A 356 -17.03 29.28 2.63
CA ASN A 356 -16.87 29.19 4.08
C ASN A 356 -15.47 28.68 4.42
N ASP A 357 -14.66 29.54 5.07
CA ASP A 357 -13.25 29.23 5.40
C ASP A 357 -13.08 27.96 6.23
N LYS A 358 -14.03 27.67 7.14
CA LYS A 358 -13.98 26.48 7.99
C LYS A 358 -14.24 25.21 7.19
N ILE A 359 -15.24 25.23 6.31
CA ILE A 359 -15.48 24.12 5.37
C ILE A 359 -14.26 23.92 4.48
N LEU A 360 -13.70 25.00 3.91
CA LEU A 360 -12.51 24.93 3.05
C LEU A 360 -11.33 24.30 3.79
N GLN A 361 -11.03 24.76 5.01
CA GLN A 361 -9.94 24.24 5.83
C GLN A 361 -10.14 22.75 6.13
N HIS A 362 -11.33 22.36 6.59
CA HIS A 362 -11.62 20.97 6.95
C HIS A 362 -11.62 20.04 5.73
N THR A 363 -12.06 20.54 4.57
CA THR A 363 -12.03 19.80 3.31
C THR A 363 -10.59 19.56 2.86
N ARG A 364 -9.72 20.57 2.92
CA ARG A 364 -8.29 20.40 2.62
C ARG A 364 -7.59 19.42 3.56
N ILE A 365 -7.88 19.50 4.87
CA ILE A 365 -7.40 18.52 5.86
C ILE A 365 -7.93 17.13 5.53
N GLY A 366 -9.21 17.03 5.18
CA GLY A 366 -9.84 15.78 4.77
C GLY A 366 -9.15 15.16 3.56
N ILE A 367 -8.90 15.92 2.50
CA ILE A 367 -8.19 15.45 1.30
C ILE A 367 -6.78 14.96 1.68
N ALA A 368 -6.02 15.72 2.48
CA ALA A 368 -4.71 15.28 2.94
C ALA A 368 -4.77 13.99 3.76
N ASN A 369 -5.77 13.85 4.64
CA ASN A 369 -5.98 12.66 5.45
C ASN A 369 -6.44 11.46 4.62
N LEU A 370 -7.23 11.68 3.56
CA LEU A 370 -7.70 10.60 2.68
C LEU A 370 -6.52 9.78 2.17
N HIS A 371 -5.45 10.43 1.71
CA HIS A 371 -4.21 9.76 1.29
C HIS A 371 -3.54 8.94 2.40
N VAL A 372 -3.57 9.44 3.65
CA VAL A 372 -3.05 8.71 4.82
C VAL A 372 -3.91 7.47 5.09
N TYR A 373 -5.24 7.59 5.02
CA TYR A 373 -6.16 6.48 5.29
C TYR A 373 -6.21 5.45 4.17
N VAL A 374 -6.00 5.83 2.90
CA VAL A 374 -5.75 4.87 1.81
C VAL A 374 -4.64 3.91 2.21
N THR A 375 -3.56 4.47 2.77
CA THR A 375 -2.37 3.72 3.17
C THR A 375 -2.62 2.90 4.44
N TRP A 376 -3.20 3.52 5.48
CA TRP A 376 -3.44 2.84 6.75
C TRP A 376 -4.52 1.77 6.67
N ASN A 377 -5.59 1.99 5.89
CA ASN A 377 -6.69 1.05 5.80
C ASN A 377 -6.26 -0.26 5.13
N LYS A 378 -5.25 -0.26 4.24
CA LYS A 378 -4.65 -1.51 3.71
C LYS A 378 -4.06 -2.38 4.83
N VAL A 379 -3.31 -1.75 5.75
CA VAL A 379 -2.74 -2.43 6.92
C VAL A 379 -3.85 -2.87 7.86
N LEU A 380 -4.73 -1.94 8.25
CA LEU A 380 -5.77 -2.18 9.24
C LEU A 380 -6.75 -3.28 8.79
N ASN A 381 -7.17 -3.27 7.53
CA ASN A 381 -8.16 -4.19 6.97
C ASN A 381 -7.61 -5.60 6.68
N ARG A 382 -6.30 -5.82 6.83
CA ARG A 382 -5.66 -7.09 6.50
C ARG A 382 -6.28 -8.24 7.30
N ASN A 383 -6.92 -9.16 6.59
CA ASN A 383 -7.56 -10.37 7.13
C ASN A 383 -8.64 -10.13 8.20
N LEU A 384 -9.21 -8.92 8.31
CA LEU A 384 -10.24 -8.64 9.32
C LEU A 384 -11.49 -9.51 9.16
N GLN A 385 -11.83 -9.88 7.94
CA GLN A 385 -12.92 -10.80 7.62
C GLN A 385 -12.69 -12.23 8.13
N LEU A 386 -11.48 -12.55 8.57
CA LEU A 386 -11.10 -13.86 9.08
C LEU A 386 -10.96 -13.84 10.61
N ALA A 387 -11.18 -12.69 11.27
CA ALA A 387 -11.07 -12.56 12.71
C ALA A 387 -12.08 -13.48 13.42
N PRO A 388 -11.63 -14.34 14.35
CA PRO A 388 -12.54 -15.07 15.23
C PRO A 388 -13.40 -14.10 16.06
N ALA A 389 -14.53 -14.60 16.55
CA ALA A 389 -15.41 -13.85 17.44
C ALA A 389 -14.63 -13.30 18.65
N GLY A 390 -14.76 -11.99 18.91
CA GLY A 390 -14.07 -11.27 19.97
C GLY A 390 -12.60 -10.93 19.69
N GLN A 391 -12.01 -11.40 18.58
CA GLN A 391 -10.60 -11.17 18.24
C GLN A 391 -10.38 -10.05 17.23
N LEU A 392 -11.45 -9.45 16.69
CA LEU A 392 -11.33 -8.41 15.67
C LEU A 392 -10.44 -7.24 16.10
N GLN A 393 -10.58 -6.79 17.36
CA GLN A 393 -9.79 -5.67 17.86
C GLN A 393 -8.33 -6.04 18.13
N ALA A 394 -8.07 -7.26 18.61
CA ALA A 394 -6.71 -7.78 18.76
C ALA A 394 -6.01 -7.89 17.39
N LEU A 395 -6.71 -8.42 16.38
CA LEU A 395 -6.18 -8.50 15.01
C LEU A 395 -5.88 -7.11 14.42
N ARG A 396 -6.75 -6.12 14.62
CA ARG A 396 -6.49 -4.73 14.19
C ARG A 396 -5.22 -4.18 14.84
N VAL A 397 -5.05 -4.35 16.15
CA VAL A 397 -3.85 -3.87 16.85
C VAL A 397 -2.60 -4.62 16.40
N TYR A 398 -2.69 -5.93 16.21
CA TYR A 398 -1.61 -6.72 15.62
C TYR A 398 -1.22 -6.18 14.23
N ASN A 399 -2.20 -5.87 13.39
CA ASN A 399 -1.97 -5.27 12.08
C ASN A 399 -1.28 -3.90 12.18
N MET A 400 -1.73 -3.03 13.08
CA MET A 400 -1.10 -1.73 13.30
C MET A 400 0.36 -1.86 13.71
N LEU A 401 0.69 -2.80 14.60
CA LEU A 401 2.04 -3.02 15.12
C LEU A 401 2.98 -3.69 14.11
N SER A 402 2.49 -4.65 13.34
CA SER A 402 3.29 -5.36 12.32
C SER A 402 3.37 -4.60 10.98
N GLY A 403 2.53 -3.57 10.80
CA GLY A 403 2.55 -2.67 9.65
C GLY A 403 3.83 -1.83 9.56
N PRO A 404 4.16 -1.29 8.38
CA PRO A 404 5.41 -0.55 8.17
C PRO A 404 5.39 0.91 8.65
N TYR A 405 4.25 1.41 9.15
CA TYR A 405 4.06 2.83 9.45
C TYR A 405 4.24 3.13 10.95
N LEU A 406 5.36 3.76 11.31
CA LEU A 406 5.64 4.19 12.70
C LEU A 406 4.48 4.96 13.37
N PRO A 407 3.81 5.94 12.72
CA PRO A 407 2.66 6.60 13.33
C PRO A 407 1.51 5.63 13.63
N LEU A 408 1.28 4.64 12.76
CA LEU A 408 0.23 3.64 12.94
C LEU A 408 0.61 2.66 14.06
N GLN A 409 1.86 2.19 14.10
CA GLN A 409 2.40 1.37 15.18
C GLN A 409 2.26 2.06 16.53
N ALA A 410 2.62 3.35 16.63
CA ALA A 410 2.50 4.12 17.87
C ALA A 410 1.05 4.23 18.35
N ASN A 411 0.09 4.41 17.43
CA ASN A 411 -1.34 4.39 17.76
C ASN A 411 -1.83 2.99 18.14
N GLY A 412 -1.30 1.94 17.50
CA GLY A 412 -1.58 0.54 17.85
C GLY A 412 -1.12 0.21 19.26
N ALA A 413 0.10 0.58 19.62
CA ALA A 413 0.63 0.40 20.98
C ALA A 413 -0.15 1.20 22.02
N LYS A 414 -0.61 2.42 21.69
CA LYS A 414 -1.49 3.18 22.56
C LYS A 414 -2.82 2.46 22.80
N LYS A 415 -3.45 1.95 21.74
CA LYS A 415 -4.71 1.18 21.84
C LYS A 415 -4.54 -0.09 22.65
N LEU A 416 -3.44 -0.80 22.42
CA LEU A 416 -3.06 -2.00 23.16
C LEU A 416 -3.15 -1.78 24.68
N VAL A 417 -2.61 -0.66 25.18
CA VAL A 417 -2.69 -0.27 26.60
C VAL A 417 -4.09 0.21 27.00
N GLN A 418 -4.71 1.09 26.20
CA GLN A 418 -6.00 1.69 26.55
C GLN A 418 -7.16 0.69 26.61
N GLU A 419 -7.09 -0.36 25.79
CA GLU A 419 -8.11 -1.39 25.67
C GLU A 419 -7.72 -2.68 26.40
N ASN A 420 -6.57 -2.69 27.09
CA ASN A 420 -6.06 -3.83 27.85
C ASN A 420 -6.07 -5.14 27.03
N ILE A 421 -5.58 -5.07 25.78
CA ILE A 421 -5.59 -6.22 24.87
C ILE A 421 -4.43 -7.15 25.23
N VAL A 422 -4.73 -8.36 25.68
CA VAL A 422 -3.72 -9.35 26.05
C VAL A 422 -3.76 -10.51 25.06
N ASN A 423 -2.67 -10.68 24.30
CA ASN A 423 -2.50 -11.77 23.35
C ASN A 423 -1.01 -12.14 23.26
N PRO A 424 -0.62 -13.43 23.40
CA PRO A 424 0.79 -13.83 23.42
C PRO A 424 1.60 -13.36 22.21
N GLN A 425 1.04 -13.44 20.99
CA GLN A 425 1.74 -12.98 19.78
C GLN A 425 1.89 -11.47 19.73
N ILE A 426 0.91 -10.71 20.26
CA ILE A 426 1.03 -9.26 20.39
C ILE A 426 2.11 -8.90 21.41
N THR A 427 2.23 -9.66 22.51
CA THR A 427 3.29 -9.49 23.50
C THR A 427 4.67 -9.75 22.90
N GLU A 428 4.84 -10.83 22.15
CA GLU A 428 6.08 -11.12 21.43
C GLU A 428 6.43 -10.04 20.40
N LEU A 429 5.45 -9.60 19.62
CA LEU A 429 5.63 -8.49 18.68
C LEU A 429 6.00 -7.18 19.41
N ALA A 430 5.41 -6.92 20.58
CA ALA A 430 5.76 -5.77 21.41
C ALA A 430 7.21 -5.85 21.91
N PHE A 431 7.70 -7.02 22.32
CA PHE A 431 9.12 -7.25 22.65
C PHE A 431 10.01 -6.96 21.45
N SER A 432 9.71 -7.54 20.28
CA SER A 432 10.50 -7.34 19.06
C SER A 432 10.60 -5.87 18.68
N LEU A 433 9.48 -5.14 18.69
CA LEU A 433 9.46 -3.71 18.35
C LEU A 433 10.19 -2.86 19.40
N LEU A 434 10.07 -3.20 20.69
CA LEU A 434 10.75 -2.46 21.75
C LEU A 434 12.26 -2.68 21.70
N ASN A 435 12.72 -3.90 21.39
CA ASN A 435 14.13 -4.19 21.14
C ASN A 435 14.66 -3.44 19.90
N GLN A 436 13.85 -3.36 18.83
CA GLN A 436 14.23 -2.67 17.61
C GLN A 436 14.37 -1.16 17.78
N TYR A 437 13.43 -0.51 18.46
CA TYR A 437 13.35 0.96 18.51
C TYR A 437 13.72 1.57 19.86
N GLY A 438 13.59 0.83 20.96
CA GLY A 438 13.53 1.43 22.29
C GLY A 438 14.80 2.18 22.70
N MET A 439 15.97 1.63 22.37
CA MET A 439 17.26 2.27 22.70
C MET A 439 17.56 3.46 21.79
N THR A 440 17.15 3.42 20.53
CA THR A 440 17.54 4.39 19.49
C THR A 440 16.43 5.36 19.09
N ALA A 441 15.29 5.35 19.80
CA ALA A 441 14.13 6.19 19.46
C ALA A 441 14.49 7.68 19.39
N ASP A 442 14.45 8.27 18.19
CA ASP A 442 14.96 9.62 17.94
C ASP A 442 13.89 10.62 17.47
N ASN A 443 12.78 10.13 16.93
CA ASN A 443 11.67 10.93 16.44
C ASN A 443 10.40 10.74 17.26
N ARG A 444 9.42 11.63 17.04
CA ARG A 444 8.17 11.67 17.81
C ARG A 444 7.44 10.33 17.82
N ASP A 445 7.36 9.65 16.68
CA ASP A 445 6.56 8.42 16.56
C ASP A 445 7.29 7.22 17.18
N GLN A 446 8.60 7.09 16.98
CA GLN A 446 9.40 6.07 17.68
C GLN A 446 9.38 6.26 19.20
N VAL A 447 9.50 7.50 19.68
CA VAL A 447 9.43 7.80 21.11
C VAL A 447 8.06 7.44 21.68
N ASN A 448 6.98 7.79 20.97
CA ASN A 448 5.63 7.44 21.41
C ASN A 448 5.40 5.92 21.38
N LEU A 449 5.81 5.24 20.30
CA LEU A 449 5.76 3.78 20.18
C LEU A 449 6.47 3.12 21.36
N THR A 450 7.72 3.51 21.63
CA THR A 450 8.55 3.00 22.72
C THR A 450 7.88 3.16 24.09
N ILE A 451 7.33 4.35 24.38
CA ILE A 451 6.67 4.62 25.66
C ILE A 451 5.44 3.73 25.85
N TRP A 452 4.61 3.57 24.81
CA TRP A 452 3.40 2.76 24.91
C TRP A 452 3.70 1.27 24.99
N LEU A 453 4.66 0.77 24.22
CA LEU A 453 5.10 -0.62 24.32
C LEU A 453 5.73 -0.94 25.68
N ALA A 454 6.56 -0.04 26.23
CA ALA A 454 7.13 -0.21 27.56
C ALA A 454 6.03 -0.31 28.64
N ARG A 455 5.03 0.56 28.59
CA ARG A 455 3.87 0.49 29.50
C ARG A 455 3.12 -0.83 29.39
N TYR A 456 2.94 -1.31 28.16
CA TYR A 456 2.30 -2.61 27.92
C TYR A 456 3.12 -3.76 28.52
N LEU A 457 4.43 -3.80 28.26
CA LEU A 457 5.29 -4.89 28.72
C LEU A 457 5.54 -4.89 30.23
N VAL A 458 5.47 -3.74 30.91
CA VAL A 458 5.44 -3.71 32.38
C VAL A 458 4.19 -4.41 32.91
N ALA A 459 3.04 -4.23 32.25
CA ALA A 459 1.79 -4.83 32.69
C ALA A 459 1.64 -6.31 32.29
N HIS A 460 2.20 -6.73 31.15
CA HIS A 460 1.90 -8.04 30.55
C HIS A 460 3.12 -8.85 30.08
N GLY A 461 4.33 -8.28 30.12
CA GLY A 461 5.56 -8.91 29.63
C GLY A 461 6.33 -9.73 30.67
N GLY A 462 5.81 -9.87 31.89
CA GLY A 462 6.49 -10.61 32.96
C GLY A 462 7.83 -10.01 33.36
N GLU A 463 8.72 -10.84 33.93
CA GLU A 463 10.04 -10.40 34.41
C GLU A 463 10.93 -9.87 33.28
N GLU A 464 10.87 -10.48 32.10
CA GLU A 464 11.63 -10.06 30.93
C GLU A 464 11.20 -8.66 30.46
N GLY A 465 9.89 -8.40 30.39
CA GLY A 465 9.35 -7.08 30.04
C GLY A 465 9.79 -6.00 31.02
N ILE A 466 9.73 -6.29 32.32
CA ILE A 466 10.19 -5.39 33.39
C ILE A 466 11.69 -5.11 33.26
N ALA A 467 12.50 -6.14 33.01
CA ALA A 467 13.95 -6.01 32.84
C ALA A 467 14.31 -5.13 31.64
N LEU A 468 13.66 -5.37 30.49
CA LEU A 468 13.87 -4.56 29.28
C LEU A 468 13.50 -3.09 29.51
N VAL A 469 12.39 -2.81 30.20
CA VAL A 469 11.96 -1.44 30.50
C VAL A 469 12.91 -0.74 31.47
N LYS A 470 13.47 -1.46 32.45
CA LYS A 470 14.53 -0.92 33.31
C LYS A 470 15.76 -0.52 32.51
N GLN A 471 16.19 -1.35 31.56
CA GLN A 471 17.32 -1.02 30.68
C GLN A 471 17.03 0.24 29.85
N LEU A 472 15.81 0.40 29.33
CA LEU A 472 15.41 1.60 28.59
C LEU A 472 15.49 2.87 29.44
N LYS A 473 15.07 2.79 30.70
CA LYS A 473 15.13 3.90 31.66
C LYS A 473 16.55 4.40 31.88
N GLU A 474 17.53 3.50 31.84
CA GLU A 474 18.95 3.79 32.05
C GLU A 474 19.65 4.23 30.75
N SER A 475 19.35 3.59 29.63
CA SER A 475 20.21 3.65 28.42
C SER A 475 19.54 4.17 27.14
N SER A 476 18.22 4.37 27.09
CA SER A 476 17.56 4.89 25.87
C SER A 476 18.14 6.26 25.50
N VAL A 477 18.40 6.54 24.22
CA VAL A 477 18.90 7.84 23.74
C VAL A 477 17.92 8.97 24.07
N SER A 478 16.61 8.69 24.00
CA SER A 478 15.58 9.69 24.26
C SER A 478 15.39 9.97 25.75
N LYS A 479 15.67 11.21 26.16
CA LYS A 479 15.37 11.69 27.52
C LYS A 479 13.88 11.55 27.87
N LYS A 480 12.99 11.66 26.88
CA LYS A 480 11.54 11.52 27.08
C LYS A 480 11.17 10.07 27.38
N VAL A 481 11.76 9.09 26.67
CA VAL A 481 11.60 7.67 26.98
C VAL A 481 12.08 7.40 28.41
N ARG A 482 13.33 7.76 28.75
CA ARG A 482 13.91 7.53 30.09
C ARG A 482 13.05 8.06 31.25
N LYS A 483 12.31 9.15 31.03
CA LYS A 483 11.44 9.77 32.06
C LYS A 483 10.02 9.20 32.12
N SER A 484 9.54 8.59 31.04
CA SER A 484 8.12 8.23 30.90
C SER A 484 7.83 6.74 31.12
N VAL A 485 8.88 5.93 31.21
CA VAL A 485 8.82 4.46 31.40
C VAL A 485 9.26 4.03 32.80
#